data_AF-A0A948R4A8-F1
#
_entry.id   AF-A0A948R4A8-F1
#
_cell.length_a   1.000
_cell.length_b   1.000
_cell.length_c   1.000
_cell.angle_alpha   90.00
_cell.angle_beta   90.00
_cell.angle_gamma   90.00
#
_symmetry.space_group_name_H-M   'P 1'
#
loop_
_entity.id
_entity.type
_entity.pdbx_description
1 polymer ?
#
loop_
_entity_poly.entity_id
_entity_poly.type
_entity_poly.pdbx_seq_one_letter_code
_entity_poly.pdbx_strand_id
1 'polypeptide(L)'
;MTSDGDIANSPASVSGEASARAAGGSNPARAPLNDIMIAMDVVDTLRHDRNLVERELNDDARRKDLIDRLREIYRGQGIDVPDRILEEGVKALEEDRFAYKPPNPDALSTRLARAYVSRWSWGRYVAGALIAIAAFFAVNYAVYERPKLVRAQAEQRALVELPARVKALAASVASEAGDPLIGTQAEALALSGANAAAAGDLAGARKAEAELKETLEKLRATYQIRIVNRAGEVSGLWRIPDANPDTYNFYLVVEAIAPDGKVIQQSITNEETGKSERVSTWAVRVDRSVLTTVKDDKDDDGIIQNNIVGRKERGRLEPDWTIATQGGAITRWK
;
A
#
# COMPACT_ATOMS: atom_id res chain seq x y z
N MET A 1 36.14 -48.52 -27.28
CA MET A 1 35.50 -48.45 -28.60
C MET A 1 35.53 -46.99 -29.02
N THR A 2 36.64 -46.53 -29.62
CA THR A 2 36.86 -46.48 -31.10
C THR A 2 35.79 -45.63 -31.78
N SER A 3 36.06 -44.57 -32.53
CA SER A 3 37.24 -44.25 -33.34
C SER A 3 37.23 -42.75 -33.68
N ASP A 4 38.44 -42.21 -33.85
CA ASP A 4 38.92 -41.39 -34.99
C ASP A 4 37.98 -40.38 -35.66
N GLY A 5 38.39 -39.16 -35.94
CA GLY A 5 39.72 -38.59 -35.99
C GLY A 5 39.68 -37.44 -37.00
N ASP A 6 40.42 -36.37 -36.74
CA ASP A 6 41.02 -35.62 -37.84
C ASP A 6 42.24 -34.84 -37.35
N ILE A 7 43.31 -35.02 -38.10
CA ILE A 7 44.68 -34.60 -37.85
C ILE A 7 45.03 -33.54 -38.90
N ALA A 8 45.50 -32.37 -38.47
CA ALA A 8 46.50 -31.58 -39.21
C ALA A 8 47.09 -30.52 -38.25
N ASN A 9 48.21 -30.80 -37.58
CA ASN A 9 49.60 -30.62 -38.04
C ASN A 9 50.22 -29.30 -37.50
N SER A 10 50.76 -29.41 -36.27
CA SER A 10 52.14 -29.05 -35.82
C SER A 10 53.02 -28.05 -36.59
N PRO A 11 54.11 -27.53 -35.99
CA PRO A 11 54.46 -27.33 -34.56
C PRO A 11 55.07 -25.90 -34.39
N ALA A 12 55.78 -25.42 -33.36
CA ALA A 12 56.37 -25.94 -32.13
C ALA A 12 56.55 -24.79 -31.13
N SER A 13 56.61 -25.17 -29.86
CA SER A 13 57.34 -24.59 -28.71
C SER A 13 58.78 -24.16 -29.08
N VAL A 14 59.51 -23.34 -28.32
CA VAL A 14 60.16 -23.55 -27.00
C VAL A 14 60.80 -22.18 -26.63
N SER A 15 60.56 -21.57 -25.45
CA SER A 15 61.39 -21.62 -24.21
C SER A 15 62.91 -21.44 -24.37
N GLY A 16 63.54 -20.78 -23.40
CA GLY A 16 64.85 -21.21 -22.91
C GLY A 16 66.09 -20.41 -23.36
N GLU A 17 66.50 -19.53 -22.45
CA GLU A 17 67.86 -19.46 -21.89
C GLU A 17 69.09 -19.03 -22.71
N ALA A 18 69.86 -18.20 -22.01
CA ALA A 18 71.20 -17.73 -22.29
C ALA A 18 72.25 -18.85 -22.33
N SER A 19 73.32 -18.68 -23.10
CA SER A 19 74.62 -18.23 -22.57
C SER A 19 75.78 -18.48 -23.56
N ALA A 20 76.67 -17.49 -23.61
CA ALA A 20 78.13 -17.57 -23.75
C ALA A 20 78.83 -17.92 -25.10
N ARG A 21 79.63 -16.93 -25.54
CA ARG A 21 81.06 -16.98 -25.94
C ARG A 21 81.45 -17.84 -27.17
N ALA A 22 82.40 -17.47 -28.04
CA ALA A 22 83.32 -16.35 -28.13
C ALA A 22 84.00 -16.36 -29.52
N ALA A 23 84.54 -15.19 -29.88
CA ALA A 23 85.81 -14.98 -30.60
C ALA A 23 85.95 -15.42 -32.08
N GLY A 24 86.01 -14.38 -32.94
CA GLY A 24 87.28 -14.01 -33.59
C GLY A 24 87.42 -14.34 -35.08
N GLY A 25 87.56 -13.30 -35.92
CA GLY A 25 88.06 -13.45 -37.29
C GLY A 25 87.70 -12.31 -38.25
N SER A 26 88.46 -11.22 -38.15
CA SER A 26 88.56 -10.02 -39.00
C SER A 26 88.26 -10.12 -40.52
N ASN A 27 87.64 -9.07 -41.10
CA ASN A 27 88.33 -8.21 -42.07
C ASN A 27 87.74 -6.78 -42.09
N PRO A 28 88.55 -5.70 -42.20
CA PRO A 28 88.15 -4.31 -41.99
C PRO A 28 87.95 -3.55 -43.30
N ALA A 29 86.91 -2.72 -43.40
CA ALA A 29 86.90 -1.51 -44.25
C ALA A 29 85.57 -0.73 -44.09
N ARG A 30 85.70 0.50 -43.56
CA ARG A 30 84.67 1.56 -43.40
C ARG A 30 83.65 1.30 -42.28
N ALA A 31 83.51 2.08 -41.21
CA ALA A 31 83.95 3.45 -40.97
C ALA A 31 84.12 3.74 -39.46
N PRO A 32 85.35 3.93 -38.94
CA PRO A 32 85.56 4.44 -37.58
C PRO A 32 85.30 5.96 -37.46
N LEU A 33 84.88 6.63 -38.53
CA LEU A 33 84.66 8.08 -38.54
C LEU A 33 83.21 8.47 -38.22
N ASN A 34 82.22 7.63 -38.56
CA ASN A 34 80.80 7.96 -38.39
C ASN A 34 80.36 7.87 -36.91
N ASP A 35 80.80 6.84 -36.18
CA ASP A 35 80.49 6.69 -34.75
C ASP A 35 81.21 7.72 -33.88
N ILE A 36 82.43 8.13 -34.26
CA ILE A 36 83.15 9.22 -33.60
C ILE A 36 82.48 10.57 -33.90
N MET A 37 82.02 10.79 -35.13
CA MET A 37 81.31 12.01 -35.51
C MET A 37 79.94 12.13 -34.83
N ILE A 38 79.17 11.04 -34.71
CA ILE A 38 77.91 11.01 -33.96
C ILE A 38 78.14 11.17 -32.46
N ALA A 39 79.16 10.51 -31.88
CA ALA A 39 79.50 10.69 -30.48
C ALA A 39 79.98 12.13 -30.18
N MET A 40 80.68 12.77 -31.12
CA MET A 40 81.10 14.17 -30.99
C MET A 40 79.91 15.14 -31.13
N ASP A 41 78.94 14.88 -32.01
CA ASP A 41 77.72 15.68 -32.15
C ASP A 41 76.80 15.54 -30.91
N VAL A 42 76.70 14.33 -30.34
CA VAL A 42 76.00 14.11 -29.06
C VAL A 42 76.73 14.79 -27.89
N VAL A 43 78.05 14.80 -27.90
CA VAL A 43 78.85 15.51 -26.89
C VAL A 43 78.78 17.03 -27.07
N ASP A 44 78.75 17.54 -28.30
CA ASP A 44 78.61 18.96 -28.60
C ASP A 44 77.20 19.45 -28.28
N THR A 45 76.16 18.66 -28.56
CA THR A 45 74.79 18.95 -28.09
C THR A 45 74.68 18.89 -26.58
N LEU A 46 75.25 17.89 -25.90
CA LEU A 46 75.27 17.85 -24.43
C LEU A 46 76.12 18.96 -23.80
N ARG A 47 77.21 19.41 -24.45
CA ARG A 47 78.03 20.53 -24.00
C ARG A 47 77.32 21.86 -24.23
N HIS A 48 76.63 22.00 -25.37
CA HIS A 48 75.82 23.17 -25.68
C HIS A 48 74.60 23.25 -24.77
N ASP A 49 73.91 22.13 -24.54
CA ASP A 49 72.79 22.03 -23.62
C ASP A 49 73.24 22.23 -22.18
N ARG A 50 74.37 21.69 -21.72
CA ARG A 50 74.90 22.01 -20.38
C ARG A 50 75.24 23.47 -20.23
N ASN A 51 75.86 24.09 -21.23
CA ASN A 51 76.18 25.52 -21.19
C ASN A 51 74.90 26.38 -21.24
N LEU A 52 73.87 25.96 -21.97
CA LEU A 52 72.58 26.65 -22.08
C LEU A 52 71.73 26.45 -20.81
N VAL A 53 71.70 25.24 -20.26
CA VAL A 53 71.06 24.86 -19.00
C VAL A 53 71.77 25.57 -17.84
N GLU A 54 73.10 25.61 -17.79
CA GLU A 54 73.83 26.45 -16.83
C GLU A 54 73.48 27.94 -17.03
N ARG A 55 73.38 28.44 -18.26
CA ARG A 55 72.95 29.84 -18.50
C ARG A 55 71.51 30.13 -18.06
N GLU A 56 70.61 29.16 -18.21
CA GLU A 56 69.18 29.24 -17.91
C GLU A 56 68.81 28.78 -16.48
N LEU A 57 69.76 28.22 -15.72
CA LEU A 57 69.62 27.85 -14.30
C LEU A 57 70.57 28.63 -13.39
N ASN A 58 71.50 29.43 -13.91
CA ASN A 58 72.35 30.28 -13.09
C ASN A 58 71.56 31.52 -12.64
N ASP A 59 70.72 31.29 -11.63
CA ASP A 59 69.84 32.29 -11.02
C ASP A 59 70.61 33.51 -10.54
N ASP A 60 71.85 33.34 -10.08
CA ASP A 60 72.71 34.43 -9.62
C ASP A 60 73.13 35.37 -10.77
N ALA A 61 73.42 34.81 -11.95
CA ALA A 61 73.78 35.59 -13.13
C ALA A 61 72.58 36.39 -13.69
N ARG A 62 71.39 35.77 -13.72
CA ARG A 62 70.15 36.47 -14.13
C ARG A 62 69.70 37.52 -13.13
N ARG A 63 69.81 37.23 -11.83
CA ARG A 63 69.52 38.19 -10.75
C ARG A 63 70.37 39.44 -10.91
N LYS A 64 71.67 39.24 -11.20
CA LYS A 64 72.61 40.33 -11.42
C LYS A 64 72.29 41.16 -12.66
N ASP A 65 72.02 40.52 -13.81
CA ASP A 65 71.62 41.23 -15.04
C ASP A 65 70.31 42.02 -14.83
N LEU A 66 69.37 41.47 -14.07
CA LEU A 66 68.12 42.15 -13.73
C LEU A 66 68.34 43.38 -12.83
N ILE A 67 69.20 43.27 -11.82
CA ILE A 67 69.59 44.41 -10.95
C ILE A 67 70.27 45.49 -11.77
N ASP A 68 71.19 45.11 -12.66
CA ASP A 68 71.95 46.05 -13.49
C ASP A 68 71.03 46.82 -14.46
N ARG A 69 70.07 46.14 -15.10
CA ARG A 69 69.05 46.78 -15.95
C ARG A 69 68.12 47.70 -15.14
N LEU A 70 67.68 47.28 -13.95
CA LEU A 70 66.85 48.11 -13.09
C LEU A 70 67.61 49.38 -12.67
N ARG A 71 68.89 49.26 -12.34
CA ARG A 71 69.76 50.39 -12.00
C ARG A 71 69.84 51.41 -13.14
N GLU A 72 70.02 50.94 -14.38
CA GLU A 72 70.12 51.80 -15.56
C GLU A 72 68.81 52.56 -15.82
N ILE A 73 67.67 51.89 -15.66
CA ILE A 73 66.33 52.50 -15.85
C ILE A 73 66.08 53.61 -14.81
N TYR A 74 66.35 53.37 -13.52
CA TYR A 74 66.14 54.37 -12.47
C TYR A 74 67.09 55.57 -12.61
N ARG A 75 68.35 55.33 -12.98
CA ARG A 75 69.30 56.40 -13.31
C ARG A 75 68.86 57.25 -14.49
N GLY A 76 68.30 56.62 -15.54
CA GLY A 76 67.73 57.33 -16.68
C GLY A 76 66.55 58.24 -16.32
N GLN A 77 65.89 57.98 -15.19
CA GLN A 77 64.78 58.78 -14.65
C GLN A 77 65.24 59.82 -13.61
N GLY A 78 66.56 59.94 -13.38
CA GLY A 78 67.12 60.88 -12.41
C GLY A 78 66.94 60.47 -10.94
N ILE A 79 66.62 59.20 -10.68
CA ILE A 79 66.41 58.66 -9.32
C ILE A 79 67.57 57.72 -9.00
N ASP A 80 68.36 58.05 -7.97
CA ASP A 80 69.45 57.18 -7.52
C ASP A 80 68.95 56.21 -6.45
N VAL A 81 68.87 54.93 -6.81
CA VAL A 81 68.39 53.87 -5.93
C VAL A 81 69.60 53.07 -5.42
N PRO A 82 69.81 52.98 -4.10
CA PRO A 82 70.91 52.19 -3.54
C PRO A 82 70.80 50.71 -3.91
N ASP A 83 71.94 50.07 -4.24
CA ASP A 83 72.00 48.67 -4.71
C ASP A 83 71.29 47.67 -3.78
N ARG A 84 71.38 47.88 -2.45
CA ARG A 84 70.67 47.05 -1.46
C ARG A 84 69.15 47.00 -1.67
N ILE A 85 68.54 48.11 -2.13
CA ILE A 85 67.10 48.20 -2.35
C ILE A 85 66.70 47.45 -3.63
N LEU A 86 67.57 47.47 -4.65
CA LEU A 86 67.37 46.70 -5.88
C LEU A 86 67.50 45.19 -5.61
N GLU A 87 68.49 44.79 -4.81
CA GLU A 87 68.68 43.40 -4.37
C GLU A 87 67.50 42.90 -3.52
N GLU A 88 67.06 43.66 -2.52
CA GLU A 88 65.88 43.32 -1.70
C GLU A 88 64.60 43.23 -2.55
N GLY A 89 64.40 44.14 -3.51
CA GLY A 89 63.25 44.14 -4.39
C GLY A 89 63.21 42.95 -5.35
N VAL A 90 64.35 42.58 -5.95
CA VAL A 90 64.44 41.40 -6.82
C VAL A 90 64.28 40.12 -6.03
N LYS A 91 64.85 40.05 -4.83
CA LYS A 91 64.68 38.90 -3.92
C LYS A 91 63.21 38.70 -3.51
N ALA A 92 62.50 39.78 -3.17
CA ALA A 92 61.07 39.71 -2.86
C ALA A 92 60.23 39.27 -4.06
N LEU A 93 60.60 39.68 -5.28
CA LEU A 93 59.95 39.25 -6.53
C LEU A 93 60.20 37.77 -6.84
N GLU A 94 61.39 37.24 -6.53
CA GLU A 94 61.70 35.81 -6.62
C GLU A 94 60.88 35.01 -5.60
N GLU A 95 60.77 35.48 -4.37
CA GLU A 95 60.02 34.83 -3.29
C GLU A 95 58.49 34.80 -3.54
N ASP A 96 57.87 35.88 -4.07
CA ASP A 96 56.42 35.89 -4.37
C ASP A 96 56.06 35.02 -5.59
N ARG A 97 57.03 34.73 -6.48
CA ARG A 97 56.80 33.91 -7.70
C ARG A 97 56.53 32.44 -7.39
N PHE A 98 57.02 31.96 -6.25
CA PHE A 98 56.79 30.60 -5.77
C PHE A 98 55.72 30.51 -4.69
N ALA A 99 55.11 31.65 -4.32
CA ALA A 99 54.03 31.69 -3.36
C ALA A 99 52.71 31.23 -4.01
N TYR A 100 52.23 30.06 -3.61
CA TYR A 100 50.89 29.61 -3.97
C TYR A 100 49.83 30.54 -3.35
N LYS A 101 49.04 31.20 -4.18
CA LYS A 101 47.87 31.99 -3.75
C LYS A 101 46.63 31.08 -3.80
N PRO A 102 46.18 30.50 -2.67
CA PRO A 102 45.05 29.59 -2.66
C PRO A 102 43.77 30.31 -3.14
N PRO A 103 42.89 29.64 -3.90
CA PRO A 103 41.58 30.18 -4.23
C PRO A 103 40.77 30.42 -2.95
N ASN A 104 40.02 31.53 -2.92
CA ASN A 104 39.26 31.94 -1.75
C ASN A 104 38.32 30.79 -1.29
N PRO A 105 38.43 30.32 -0.03
CA PRO A 105 37.61 29.22 0.49
C PRO A 105 36.12 29.55 0.56
N ASP A 106 35.76 30.83 0.65
CA ASP A 106 34.38 31.28 0.76
C ASP A 106 33.71 31.50 -0.60
N ALA A 107 34.48 31.42 -1.69
CA ALA A 107 33.94 31.51 -3.03
C ALA A 107 32.98 30.33 -3.30
N LEU A 108 31.81 30.65 -3.87
CA LEU A 108 30.78 29.67 -4.22
C LEU A 108 31.32 28.55 -5.13
N SER A 109 32.20 28.88 -6.08
CA SER A 109 32.88 27.91 -6.96
C SER A 109 33.73 26.91 -6.16
N THR A 110 34.55 27.39 -5.21
CA THR A 110 35.39 26.55 -4.35
C THR A 110 34.54 25.65 -3.44
N ARG A 111 33.43 26.16 -2.91
CA ARG A 111 32.48 25.38 -2.07
C ARG A 111 31.76 24.30 -2.86
N LEU A 112 31.28 24.61 -4.06
CA LEU A 112 30.65 23.62 -4.95
C LEU A 112 31.66 22.57 -5.42
N ALA A 113 32.88 22.99 -5.76
CA ALA A 113 33.96 22.07 -6.13
C ALA A 113 34.30 21.13 -4.97
N ARG A 114 34.42 21.63 -3.73
CA ARG A 114 34.66 20.81 -2.54
C ARG A 114 33.49 19.85 -2.25
N ALA A 115 32.24 20.31 -2.43
CA ALA A 115 31.06 19.46 -2.31
C ALA A 115 31.05 18.37 -3.40
N TYR A 116 31.44 18.68 -4.63
CA TYR A 116 31.53 17.72 -5.72
C TYR A 116 32.66 16.70 -5.52
N VAL A 117 33.85 17.12 -5.10
CA VAL A 117 34.97 16.19 -4.82
C VAL A 117 34.62 15.25 -3.66
N SER A 118 33.92 15.76 -2.64
CA SER A 118 33.43 14.94 -1.51
C SER A 118 32.11 14.19 -1.81
N ARG A 119 31.58 14.21 -3.04
CA ARG A 119 30.28 13.59 -3.37
C ARG A 119 30.13 12.13 -2.98
N TRP A 120 31.23 11.38 -2.89
CA TRP A 120 31.22 9.98 -2.49
C TRP A 120 30.95 9.79 -0.99
N SER A 121 31.30 10.76 -0.14
CA SER A 121 31.08 10.67 1.31
C SER A 121 29.64 11.03 1.71
N TRP A 122 29.03 12.02 1.04
CA TRP A 122 27.67 12.48 1.36
C TRP A 122 26.57 12.02 0.40
N GLY A 123 26.92 11.61 -0.82
CA GLY A 123 25.96 11.24 -1.86
C GLY A 123 25.03 10.07 -1.47
N ARG A 124 25.54 9.09 -0.71
CA ARG A 124 24.73 7.97 -0.21
C ARG A 124 23.60 8.41 0.74
N TYR A 125 23.85 9.43 1.56
CA TYR A 125 22.85 9.95 2.48
C TYR A 125 21.81 10.78 1.75
N VAL A 126 22.24 11.58 0.76
CA VAL A 126 21.29 12.33 -0.07
C VAL A 126 20.44 11.41 -0.94
N ALA A 127 21.02 10.36 -1.51
CA ALA A 127 20.26 9.33 -2.20
C ALA A 127 19.25 8.64 -1.26
N GLY A 128 19.67 8.27 -0.05
CA GLY A 128 18.79 7.71 0.97
C GLY A 128 17.66 8.66 1.38
N ALA A 129 17.96 9.95 1.54
CA ALA A 129 16.96 10.98 1.86
C ALA A 129 15.96 11.15 0.72
N LEU A 130 16.40 11.18 -0.54
CA LEU A 130 15.52 11.25 -1.70
C LEU A 130 14.60 10.02 -1.81
N ILE A 131 15.13 8.82 -1.56
CA ILE A 131 14.34 7.58 -1.53
C ILE A 131 13.32 7.65 -0.39
N ALA A 132 13.71 8.11 0.80
CA ALA A 132 12.81 8.24 1.94
C ALA A 132 11.67 9.24 1.66
N ILE A 133 11.98 10.36 1.00
CA ILE A 133 10.97 11.34 0.56
C ILE A 133 10.02 10.70 -0.46
N ALA A 134 10.55 10.03 -1.49
CA ALA A 134 9.73 9.35 -2.49
C ALA A 134 8.84 8.27 -1.86
N ALA A 135 9.38 7.48 -0.93
CA ALA A 135 8.64 6.46 -0.19
C ALA A 135 7.54 7.09 0.68
N PHE A 136 7.81 8.21 1.34
CA PHE A 136 6.81 8.94 2.12
C PHE A 136 5.63 9.39 1.26
N PHE A 137 5.89 9.99 0.09
CA PHE A 137 4.84 10.37 -0.85
C PHE A 137 4.10 9.17 -1.41
N ALA A 138 4.80 8.07 -1.74
CA ALA A 138 4.16 6.85 -2.21
C ALA A 138 3.23 6.22 -1.16
N VAL A 139 3.66 6.18 0.11
CA VAL A 139 2.83 5.72 1.23
C VAL A 139 1.64 6.64 1.44
N ASN A 140 1.84 7.96 1.41
CA ASN A 140 0.75 8.92 1.55
C ASN A 140 -0.30 8.74 0.44
N TYR A 141 0.14 8.64 -0.81
CA TYR A 141 -0.74 8.37 -1.96
C TYR A 141 -1.50 7.05 -1.81
N ALA A 142 -0.81 5.97 -1.41
CA ALA A 142 -1.40 4.66 -1.23
C ALA A 142 -2.41 4.60 -0.07
N VAL A 143 -2.16 5.30 1.03
CA VAL A 143 -2.99 5.28 2.23
C VAL A 143 -4.17 6.25 2.16
N TYR A 144 -4.01 7.40 1.50
CA TYR A 144 -5.03 8.46 1.53
C TYR A 144 -5.74 8.69 0.20
N GLU A 145 -5.04 8.65 -0.94
CA GLU A 145 -5.63 9.01 -2.24
C GLU A 145 -6.20 7.80 -2.99
N ARG A 146 -5.45 6.69 -3.06
CA ARG A 146 -5.90 5.42 -3.63
C ARG A 146 -7.26 4.96 -3.07
N PRO A 147 -7.50 4.91 -1.75
CA PRO A 147 -8.79 4.45 -1.24
C PRO A 147 -9.94 5.40 -1.58
N LYS A 148 -9.69 6.72 -1.73
CA LYS A 148 -10.74 7.66 -2.18
C LYS A 148 -11.17 7.36 -3.62
N LEU A 149 -10.21 7.12 -4.51
CA LEU A 149 -10.48 6.76 -5.91
C LEU A 149 -11.21 5.41 -6.01
N VAL A 150 -10.77 4.42 -5.25
CA VAL A 150 -11.41 3.09 -5.21
C VAL A 150 -12.83 3.19 -4.67
N ARG A 151 -13.08 3.98 -3.61
CA ARG A 151 -14.44 4.20 -3.07
C ARG A 151 -15.35 4.88 -4.10
N ALA A 152 -14.87 5.93 -4.76
CA ALA A 152 -15.65 6.62 -5.80
C ALA A 152 -16.00 5.68 -6.96
N GLN A 153 -15.06 4.84 -7.41
CA GLN A 153 -15.33 3.84 -8.44
C GLN A 153 -16.30 2.76 -7.96
N ALA A 154 -16.19 2.30 -6.72
CA ALA A 154 -17.08 1.32 -6.14
C ALA A 154 -18.52 1.86 -6.00
N GLU A 155 -18.68 3.13 -5.61
CA GLU A 155 -19.97 3.81 -5.55
C GLU A 155 -20.61 3.93 -6.93
N GLN A 156 -19.84 4.35 -7.95
CA GLN A 156 -20.34 4.41 -9.33
C GLN A 156 -20.78 3.03 -9.85
N ARG A 157 -19.97 1.99 -9.63
CA ARG A 157 -20.35 0.61 -9.99
C ARG A 157 -21.61 0.17 -9.26
N ALA A 158 -21.71 0.48 -7.96
CA ALA A 158 -22.88 0.16 -7.18
C ALA A 158 -24.14 0.83 -7.75
N LEU A 159 -24.08 2.11 -8.13
CA LEU A 159 -25.20 2.84 -8.72
C LEU A 159 -25.65 2.25 -10.07
N VAL A 160 -24.72 1.74 -10.88
CA VAL A 160 -25.04 1.09 -12.16
C VAL A 160 -25.68 -0.29 -11.95
N GLU A 161 -25.19 -1.07 -11.00
CA GLU A 161 -25.65 -2.45 -10.75
C GLU A 161 -26.88 -2.57 -9.85
N LEU A 162 -27.09 -1.61 -8.93
CA LEU A 162 -28.16 -1.64 -7.93
C LEU A 162 -29.56 -1.73 -8.55
N PRO A 163 -29.94 -0.93 -9.57
CA PRO A 163 -31.25 -1.01 -10.19
C PRO A 163 -31.58 -2.41 -10.72
N ALA A 164 -30.59 -3.07 -11.35
CA ALA A 164 -30.75 -4.43 -11.87
C ALA A 164 -30.93 -5.45 -10.74
N ARG A 165 -30.14 -5.34 -9.66
CA ARG A 165 -30.25 -6.21 -8.48
C ARG A 165 -31.60 -6.08 -7.79
N VAL A 166 -32.03 -4.84 -7.55
CA VAL A 166 -33.30 -4.52 -6.89
C VAL A 166 -34.48 -5.04 -7.72
N LYS A 167 -34.46 -4.86 -9.05
CA LYS A 167 -35.47 -5.43 -9.95
C LYS A 167 -35.50 -6.96 -9.93
N ALA A 168 -34.34 -7.62 -9.89
CA ALA A 168 -34.24 -9.07 -9.81
C ALA A 168 -34.77 -9.62 -8.47
N LEU A 169 -34.51 -8.91 -7.36
CA LEU A 169 -35.06 -9.25 -6.05
C LEU A 169 -36.58 -9.12 -6.03
N ALA A 170 -37.13 -8.03 -6.56
CA ALA A 170 -38.58 -7.86 -6.65
C ALA A 170 -39.24 -8.94 -7.52
N ALA A 171 -38.64 -9.31 -8.64
CA ALA A 171 -39.12 -10.43 -9.46
C ALA A 171 -39.10 -11.76 -8.69
N SER A 172 -38.06 -12.00 -7.87
CA SER A 172 -37.97 -13.18 -7.01
C SER A 172 -39.10 -13.17 -5.96
N VAL A 173 -39.33 -12.03 -5.31
CA VAL A 173 -40.43 -11.86 -4.35
C VAL A 173 -41.79 -12.11 -5.01
N ALA A 174 -42.05 -11.52 -6.18
CA ALA A 174 -43.30 -11.71 -6.92
C ALA A 174 -43.51 -13.18 -7.35
N SER A 175 -42.45 -13.91 -7.68
CA SER A 175 -42.53 -15.33 -8.05
C SER A 175 -42.74 -16.28 -6.87
N GLU A 176 -42.26 -15.90 -5.67
CA GLU A 176 -42.32 -16.75 -4.49
C GLU A 176 -43.50 -16.42 -3.56
N ALA A 177 -44.06 -15.22 -3.67
CA ALA A 177 -45.21 -14.80 -2.87
C ALA A 177 -46.48 -15.53 -3.27
N GLY A 178 -47.22 -16.05 -2.28
CA GLY A 178 -48.53 -16.63 -2.46
C GLY A 178 -49.66 -15.59 -2.59
N ASP A 179 -49.39 -14.32 -2.28
CA ASP A 179 -50.32 -13.19 -2.43
C ASP A 179 -49.79 -12.22 -3.52
N PRO A 180 -50.55 -11.97 -4.60
CA PRO A 180 -50.19 -11.00 -5.63
C PRO A 180 -49.88 -9.59 -5.09
N LEU A 181 -50.51 -9.17 -3.98
CA LEU A 181 -50.26 -7.85 -3.39
C LEU A 181 -48.83 -7.69 -2.87
N ILE A 182 -48.19 -8.77 -2.40
CA ILE A 182 -46.79 -8.73 -1.97
C ILE A 182 -45.88 -8.50 -3.18
N GLY A 183 -46.21 -9.12 -4.33
CA GLY A 183 -45.50 -8.90 -5.58
C GLY A 183 -45.59 -7.44 -6.06
N THR A 184 -46.79 -6.86 -6.05
CA THR A 184 -46.97 -5.45 -6.48
C THR A 184 -46.27 -4.47 -5.53
N GLN A 185 -46.25 -4.73 -4.23
CA GLN A 185 -45.49 -3.95 -3.25
C GLN A 185 -43.98 -4.05 -3.51
N ALA A 186 -43.46 -5.25 -3.81
CA ALA A 186 -42.06 -5.47 -4.12
C ALA A 186 -41.64 -4.74 -5.41
N GLU A 187 -42.49 -4.76 -6.44
CA GLU A 187 -42.27 -4.00 -7.68
C GLU A 187 -42.24 -2.48 -7.44
N ALA A 188 -43.17 -1.96 -6.63
CA ALA A 188 -43.20 -0.54 -6.26
C ALA A 188 -41.94 -0.14 -5.48
N LEU A 189 -41.49 -0.99 -4.55
CA LEU A 189 -40.25 -0.80 -3.81
C LEU A 189 -39.03 -0.85 -4.74
N ALA A 190 -39.02 -1.75 -5.72
CA ALA A 190 -37.94 -1.82 -6.69
C ALA A 190 -37.86 -0.59 -7.59
N LEU A 191 -39.00 -0.05 -8.02
CA LEU A 191 -39.07 1.20 -8.77
C LEU A 191 -38.54 2.37 -7.93
N SER A 192 -38.93 2.44 -6.65
CA SER A 192 -38.40 3.45 -5.72
C SER A 192 -36.88 3.36 -5.57
N GLY A 193 -36.34 2.15 -5.38
CA GLY A 193 -34.90 1.91 -5.28
C GLY A 193 -34.13 2.26 -6.56
N ALA A 194 -34.71 1.96 -7.73
CA ALA A 194 -34.12 2.33 -9.03
C ALA A 194 -34.10 3.85 -9.23
N ASN A 195 -35.18 4.54 -8.86
CA ASN A 195 -35.26 6.00 -8.92
C ASN A 195 -34.25 6.65 -7.95
N ALA A 196 -34.08 6.11 -6.75
CA ALA A 196 -33.06 6.57 -5.80
C ALA A 196 -31.65 6.43 -6.38
N ALA A 197 -31.32 5.29 -6.99
CA ALA A 197 -30.03 5.09 -7.64
C ALA A 197 -29.81 6.06 -8.81
N ALA A 198 -30.84 6.33 -9.62
CA ALA A 198 -30.78 7.30 -10.72
C ALA A 198 -30.56 8.74 -10.21
N ALA A 199 -31.08 9.07 -9.03
CA ALA A 199 -30.86 10.35 -8.36
C ALA A 199 -29.51 10.45 -7.62
N GLY A 200 -28.68 9.40 -7.65
CA GLY A 200 -27.42 9.33 -6.90
C GLY A 200 -27.60 9.03 -5.40
N ASP A 201 -28.81 8.75 -4.93
CA ASP A 201 -29.09 8.34 -3.56
C ASP A 201 -28.80 6.83 -3.38
N LEU A 202 -27.53 6.54 -3.12
CA LEU A 202 -27.05 5.20 -2.82
C LEU A 202 -27.69 4.62 -1.55
N ALA A 203 -28.02 5.45 -0.57
CA ALA A 203 -28.59 5.00 0.70
C ALA A 203 -30.03 4.54 0.52
N GLY A 204 -30.85 5.31 -0.19
CA GLY A 204 -32.22 4.94 -0.56
C GLY A 204 -32.26 3.66 -1.41
N ALA A 205 -31.38 3.54 -2.40
CA ALA A 205 -31.28 2.33 -3.24
C ALA A 205 -30.90 1.08 -2.43
N ARG A 206 -29.92 1.20 -1.51
CA ARG A 206 -29.51 0.09 -0.63
C ARG A 206 -30.59 -0.28 0.39
N LYS A 207 -31.37 0.70 0.86
CA LYS A 207 -32.51 0.44 1.75
C LYS A 207 -33.56 -0.43 1.04
N ALA A 208 -33.93 -0.07 -0.20
CA ALA A 208 -34.86 -0.88 -0.99
C ALA A 208 -34.32 -2.31 -1.24
N GLU A 209 -33.02 -2.45 -1.54
CA GLU A 209 -32.39 -3.77 -1.66
C GLU A 209 -32.50 -4.59 -0.38
N ALA A 210 -32.24 -3.98 0.78
CA ALA A 210 -32.30 -4.64 2.08
C ALA A 210 -33.73 -5.08 2.44
N GLU A 211 -34.73 -4.23 2.23
CA GLU A 211 -36.14 -4.53 2.49
C GLU A 211 -36.66 -5.67 1.59
N LEU A 212 -36.26 -5.70 0.31
CA LEU A 212 -36.59 -6.81 -0.60
C LEU A 212 -35.92 -8.12 -0.17
N LYS A 213 -34.66 -8.08 0.28
CA LYS A 213 -33.97 -9.26 0.81
C LYS A 213 -34.65 -9.79 2.07
N GLU A 214 -34.99 -8.92 3.01
CA GLU A 214 -35.70 -9.29 4.23
C GLU A 214 -37.07 -9.92 3.90
N THR A 215 -37.80 -9.34 2.96
CA THR A 215 -39.08 -9.88 2.49
C THR A 215 -38.90 -11.28 1.89
N LEU A 216 -37.89 -11.46 1.05
CA LEU A 216 -37.59 -12.77 0.43
C LEU A 216 -37.17 -13.81 1.47
N GLU A 217 -36.38 -13.43 2.48
CA GLU A 217 -36.03 -14.29 3.60
C GLU A 217 -37.27 -14.73 4.39
N LYS A 218 -38.19 -13.81 4.69
CA LYS A 218 -39.47 -14.13 5.36
C LYS A 218 -40.35 -15.05 4.53
N LEU A 219 -40.42 -14.82 3.21
CA LEU A 219 -41.18 -15.69 2.30
C LEU A 219 -40.59 -17.10 2.25
N ARG A 220 -39.26 -17.23 2.28
CA ARG A 220 -38.56 -18.53 2.25
C ARG A 220 -38.55 -19.26 3.59
N ALA A 221 -38.71 -18.53 4.70
CA ALA A 221 -38.74 -19.12 6.02
C ALA A 221 -39.91 -20.11 6.15
N THR A 222 -39.59 -21.30 6.61
CA THR A 222 -40.54 -22.37 6.93
C THR A 222 -40.28 -22.85 8.35
N TYR A 223 -41.34 -22.94 9.16
CA TYR A 223 -41.27 -23.45 10.53
C TYR A 223 -42.66 -23.77 11.06
N GLN A 224 -42.72 -24.59 12.10
CA GLN A 224 -43.93 -24.84 12.87
C GLN A 224 -43.86 -24.08 14.19
N ILE A 225 -44.99 -23.58 14.65
CA ILE A 225 -45.12 -22.94 15.95
C ILE A 225 -45.73 -23.97 16.89
N ARG A 226 -44.97 -24.34 17.93
CA ARG A 226 -45.34 -25.40 18.86
C ARG A 226 -45.44 -24.86 20.28
N ILE A 227 -46.44 -25.30 21.02
CA ILE A 227 -46.57 -25.04 22.46
C ILE A 227 -45.40 -25.70 23.17
N VAL A 228 -44.72 -24.94 24.01
CA VAL A 228 -43.61 -25.44 24.83
C VAL A 228 -44.16 -26.45 25.83
N ASN A 229 -43.70 -27.70 25.76
CA ASN A 229 -44.04 -28.74 26.72
C ASN A 229 -42.78 -29.46 27.22
N ARG A 230 -42.10 -28.87 28.22
CA ARG A 230 -40.95 -29.47 28.89
C ARG A 230 -40.90 -29.10 30.37
N ALA A 231 -40.25 -29.94 31.17
CA ALA A 231 -40.17 -29.77 32.62
C ALA A 231 -39.52 -28.43 33.00
N GLY A 232 -40.11 -27.72 33.97
CA GLY A 232 -39.63 -26.42 34.43
C GLY A 232 -40.03 -25.22 33.56
N GLU A 233 -40.76 -25.44 32.47
CA GLU A 233 -41.30 -24.36 31.62
C GLU A 233 -42.83 -24.34 31.63
N VAL A 234 -43.38 -23.12 31.67
CA VAL A 234 -44.82 -22.88 31.58
C VAL A 234 -45.27 -22.99 30.12
N SER A 235 -46.37 -23.70 29.88
CA SER A 235 -46.98 -23.85 28.54
C SER A 235 -48.02 -22.76 28.26
N GLY A 236 -48.52 -22.10 29.30
CA GLY A 236 -49.46 -21.02 29.22
C GLY A 236 -49.54 -20.26 30.55
N LEU A 237 -50.03 -19.03 30.48
CA LEU A 237 -50.10 -18.11 31.61
C LEU A 237 -51.20 -17.08 31.38
N TRP A 238 -51.55 -16.36 32.44
CA TRP A 238 -52.41 -15.19 32.36
C TRP A 238 -51.72 -13.99 33.01
N ARG A 239 -52.03 -12.79 32.51
CA ARG A 239 -51.51 -11.51 33.02
C ARG A 239 -52.66 -10.54 33.21
N ILE A 240 -52.49 -9.64 34.16
CA ILE A 240 -53.34 -8.46 34.34
C ILE A 240 -52.50 -7.27 33.83
N PRO A 241 -52.90 -6.60 32.74
CA PRO A 241 -52.13 -5.48 32.19
C PRO A 241 -52.11 -4.28 33.12
N ASP A 242 -50.96 -3.63 33.28
CA ASP A 242 -50.84 -2.40 34.08
C ASP A 242 -51.74 -1.27 33.56
N ALA A 243 -51.90 -1.22 32.22
CA ALA A 243 -52.74 -0.21 31.55
C ALA A 243 -54.25 -0.45 31.75
N ASN A 244 -54.66 -1.67 32.07
CA ASN A 244 -56.07 -2.00 32.30
C ASN A 244 -56.19 -3.15 33.34
N PRO A 245 -56.17 -2.81 34.64
CA PRO A 245 -56.16 -3.79 35.72
C PRO A 245 -57.44 -4.64 35.84
N ASP A 246 -58.52 -4.27 35.16
CA ASP A 246 -59.80 -4.99 35.20
C ASP A 246 -59.89 -6.10 34.15
N THR A 247 -58.84 -6.30 33.34
CA THR A 247 -58.82 -7.28 32.24
C THR A 247 -57.80 -8.38 32.47
N TYR A 248 -58.13 -9.59 32.04
CA TYR A 248 -57.22 -10.73 32.00
C TYR A 248 -56.81 -11.01 30.57
N ASN A 249 -55.50 -11.01 30.32
CA ASN A 249 -54.93 -11.50 29.08
C ASN A 249 -54.41 -12.92 29.28
N PHE A 250 -54.73 -13.81 28.35
CA PHE A 250 -54.33 -15.22 28.39
C PHE A 250 -53.32 -15.49 27.29
N TYR A 251 -52.28 -16.26 27.58
CA TYR A 251 -51.20 -16.53 26.65
C TYR A 251 -50.81 -18.01 26.64
N LEU A 252 -50.43 -18.50 25.46
CA LEU A 252 -49.74 -19.77 25.29
C LEU A 252 -48.27 -19.53 24.97
N VAL A 253 -47.38 -20.22 25.68
CA VAL A 253 -45.94 -20.14 25.45
C VAL A 253 -45.58 -21.07 24.31
N VAL A 254 -44.99 -20.50 23.26
CA VAL A 254 -44.68 -21.19 22.01
C VAL A 254 -43.22 -20.98 21.60
N GLU A 255 -42.73 -21.88 20.76
CA GLU A 255 -41.43 -21.81 20.10
C GLU A 255 -41.59 -22.09 18.59
N ALA A 256 -40.71 -21.50 17.77
CA ALA A 256 -40.63 -21.80 16.35
C ALA A 256 -39.64 -22.93 16.11
N ILE A 257 -40.07 -23.99 15.44
CA ILE A 257 -39.30 -25.18 15.10
C ILE A 257 -39.10 -25.26 13.59
N ALA A 258 -37.85 -25.22 13.14
CA ALA A 258 -37.49 -25.40 11.74
C ALA A 258 -37.71 -26.86 11.26
N PRO A 259 -37.73 -27.11 9.94
CA PRO A 259 -37.91 -28.46 9.39
C PRO A 259 -36.85 -29.48 9.83
N ASP A 260 -35.67 -29.02 10.25
CA ASP A 260 -34.60 -29.85 10.81
C ASP A 260 -34.79 -30.18 12.31
N GLY A 261 -35.91 -29.75 12.91
CA GLY A 261 -36.26 -29.96 14.30
C GLY A 261 -35.62 -28.97 15.28
N LYS A 262 -34.82 -28.00 14.82
CA LYS A 262 -34.18 -27.03 15.70
C LYS A 262 -35.07 -25.84 16.02
N VAL A 263 -34.93 -25.33 17.24
CA VAL A 263 -35.58 -24.07 17.65
C VAL A 263 -34.90 -22.90 16.94
N ILE A 264 -35.69 -22.03 16.32
CA ILE A 264 -35.22 -20.81 15.66
C ILE A 264 -35.71 -19.57 16.39
N GLN A 265 -34.86 -18.54 16.45
CA GLN A 265 -35.23 -17.28 17.05
C GLN A 265 -36.13 -16.46 16.11
N GLN A 266 -37.20 -15.91 16.67
CA GLN A 266 -38.09 -14.97 16.00
C GLN A 266 -37.96 -13.58 16.61
N SER A 267 -38.18 -12.55 15.78
CA SER A 267 -38.28 -11.17 16.25
C SER A 267 -39.74 -10.91 16.62
N ILE A 268 -40.02 -10.81 17.93
CA ILE A 268 -41.37 -10.66 18.46
C ILE A 268 -41.48 -9.32 19.17
N THR A 269 -42.52 -8.55 18.85
CA THR A 269 -42.83 -7.30 19.55
C THR A 269 -43.62 -7.61 20.81
N ASN A 270 -43.08 -7.19 21.96
CA ASN A 270 -43.74 -7.32 23.24
C ASN A 270 -44.84 -6.26 23.35
N GLU A 271 -46.09 -6.67 23.54
CA GLU A 271 -47.25 -5.77 23.62
C GLU A 271 -47.26 -4.92 24.90
N GLU A 272 -46.62 -5.36 25.99
CA GLU A 272 -46.52 -4.61 27.24
C GLU A 272 -45.49 -3.48 27.13
N THR A 273 -44.41 -3.68 26.37
CA THR A 273 -43.30 -2.70 26.29
C THR A 273 -43.16 -2.00 24.94
N GLY A 274 -43.83 -2.48 23.89
CA GLY A 274 -43.70 -2.04 22.50
C GLY A 274 -42.34 -2.33 21.85
N LYS A 275 -41.48 -3.16 22.48
CA LYS A 275 -40.11 -3.44 22.00
C LYS A 275 -40.06 -4.77 21.27
N SER A 276 -39.38 -4.81 20.11
CA SER A 276 -39.09 -6.06 19.41
C SER A 276 -37.84 -6.71 19.99
N GLU A 277 -37.96 -7.98 20.40
CA GLU A 277 -36.86 -8.78 20.94
C GLU A 277 -36.68 -10.06 20.11
N ARG A 278 -35.43 -10.49 19.94
CA ARG A 278 -35.11 -11.79 19.33
C ARG A 278 -35.17 -12.87 20.40
N VAL A 279 -36.16 -13.75 20.32
CA VAL A 279 -36.42 -14.78 21.33
C VAL A 279 -36.65 -16.14 20.67
N SER A 280 -36.26 -17.21 21.37
CA SER A 280 -36.55 -18.60 20.97
C SER A 280 -37.94 -19.07 21.42
N THR A 281 -38.46 -18.45 22.48
CA THR A 281 -39.77 -18.71 23.07
C THR A 281 -40.48 -17.38 23.30
N TRP A 282 -41.76 -17.31 23.00
CA TRP A 282 -42.61 -16.16 23.31
C TRP A 282 -44.01 -16.64 23.71
N ALA A 283 -44.81 -15.77 24.35
CA ALA A 283 -46.18 -16.12 24.70
C ALA A 283 -47.16 -15.38 23.79
N VAL A 284 -48.00 -16.11 23.06
CA VAL A 284 -48.99 -15.59 22.11
C VAL A 284 -50.33 -15.43 22.82
N ARG A 285 -50.97 -14.30 22.60
CA ARG A 285 -52.26 -13.97 23.20
C ARG A 285 -53.39 -14.77 22.55
N VAL A 286 -54.19 -15.42 23.39
CA VAL A 286 -55.28 -16.30 23.01
C VAL A 286 -56.53 -16.03 23.83
N ASP A 287 -57.65 -16.59 23.42
CA ASP A 287 -58.86 -16.59 24.24
C ASP A 287 -58.70 -17.50 25.47
N ARG A 288 -59.45 -17.19 26.53
CA ARG A 288 -59.48 -18.00 27.76
C ARG A 288 -59.80 -19.46 27.47
N SER A 289 -60.75 -19.71 26.56
CA SER A 289 -61.16 -21.07 26.18
C SER A 289 -59.98 -21.88 25.62
N VAL A 290 -59.16 -21.28 24.76
CA VAL A 290 -57.99 -21.94 24.16
C VAL A 290 -56.96 -22.31 25.24
N LEU A 291 -56.66 -21.39 26.17
CA LEU A 291 -55.74 -21.68 27.27
C LEU A 291 -56.28 -22.80 28.17
N THR A 292 -57.57 -22.76 28.51
CA THR A 292 -58.20 -23.80 29.35
C THR A 292 -58.13 -25.17 28.67
N THR A 293 -58.44 -25.27 27.37
CA THR A 293 -58.35 -26.55 26.65
C THR A 293 -56.93 -27.14 26.69
N VAL A 294 -55.90 -26.31 26.47
CA VAL A 294 -54.50 -26.78 26.54
C VAL A 294 -54.11 -27.17 27.97
N LYS A 295 -54.62 -26.45 28.97
CA LYS A 295 -54.38 -26.77 30.38
C LYS A 295 -55.01 -28.11 30.75
N ASP A 296 -56.28 -28.33 30.40
CA ASP A 296 -57.01 -29.55 30.74
C ASP A 296 -56.38 -30.77 30.04
N ASP A 297 -55.96 -30.63 28.78
CA ASP A 297 -55.20 -31.65 28.04
C ASP A 297 -53.89 -32.03 28.76
N LYS A 298 -53.12 -31.01 29.17
CA LYS A 298 -51.86 -31.21 29.90
C LYS A 298 -52.06 -31.81 31.30
N ASP A 299 -53.15 -31.48 31.97
CA ASP A 299 -53.43 -31.96 33.33
C ASP A 299 -53.89 -33.44 33.34
N ASP A 300 -54.38 -33.97 32.21
CA ASP A 300 -54.84 -35.36 32.08
C ASP A 300 -53.67 -36.36 32.16
N ASP A 301 -52.66 -36.22 31.29
CA ASP A 301 -51.52 -37.15 31.19
C ASP A 301 -50.14 -36.49 31.09
N GLY A 302 -50.07 -35.15 31.17
CA GLY A 302 -48.84 -34.37 31.02
C GLY A 302 -48.44 -34.08 29.58
N ILE A 303 -49.19 -34.58 28.59
CA ILE A 303 -48.94 -34.42 27.16
C ILE A 303 -49.85 -33.31 26.62
N ILE A 304 -49.40 -32.63 25.56
CA ILE A 304 -50.23 -31.70 24.81
C ILE A 304 -50.37 -32.27 23.40
N GLN A 305 -51.56 -32.75 23.08
CA GLN A 305 -51.85 -33.58 21.91
C GLN A 305 -51.77 -32.72 20.65
N ASN A 306 -52.43 -31.55 20.69
CA ASN A 306 -52.43 -30.55 19.62
C ASN A 306 -51.38 -29.46 19.87
N ASN A 307 -50.13 -29.87 20.08
CA ASN A 307 -49.07 -28.93 20.42
C ASN A 307 -48.64 -28.01 19.25
N ILE A 308 -48.97 -28.32 17.99
CA ILE A 308 -48.69 -27.45 16.84
C ILE A 308 -49.86 -26.48 16.65
N VAL A 309 -49.63 -25.22 16.96
CA VAL A 309 -50.64 -24.15 16.97
C VAL A 309 -50.54 -23.21 15.78
N GLY A 310 -49.48 -23.32 14.99
CA GLY A 310 -49.35 -22.55 13.76
C GLY A 310 -48.28 -23.11 12.83
N ARG A 311 -48.36 -22.73 11.56
CA ARG A 311 -47.39 -23.13 10.52
C ARG A 311 -47.04 -21.94 9.66
N LYS A 312 -45.74 -21.69 9.53
CA LYS A 312 -45.20 -20.74 8.57
C LYS A 312 -44.78 -21.51 7.32
N GLU A 313 -45.56 -21.37 6.25
CA GLU A 313 -45.25 -21.97 4.96
C GLU A 313 -44.46 -21.02 4.07
N ARG A 314 -43.79 -21.61 3.06
CA ARG A 314 -43.09 -20.83 2.05
C ARG A 314 -44.09 -20.01 1.24
N GLY A 315 -43.74 -18.77 0.92
CA GLY A 315 -44.57 -17.87 0.13
C GLY A 315 -45.61 -17.09 0.94
N ARG A 316 -45.76 -17.36 2.24
CA ARG A 316 -46.52 -16.50 3.16
C ARG A 316 -45.57 -15.55 3.90
N LEU A 317 -46.06 -14.42 4.39
CA LEU A 317 -45.29 -13.56 5.30
C LEU A 317 -45.60 -13.86 6.77
N GLU A 318 -46.85 -14.22 7.04
CA GLU A 318 -47.35 -14.56 8.37
C GLU A 318 -47.59 -16.06 8.49
N PRO A 319 -47.51 -16.63 9.71
CA PRO A 319 -47.91 -18.00 9.95
C PRO A 319 -49.43 -18.17 9.95
N ASP A 320 -49.89 -19.30 9.41
CA ASP A 320 -51.29 -19.72 9.53
C ASP A 320 -51.49 -20.37 10.90
N TRP A 321 -52.40 -19.81 11.72
CA TRP A 321 -52.69 -20.30 13.06
C TRP A 321 -53.85 -21.30 13.04
N THR A 322 -53.70 -22.42 13.77
CA THR A 322 -54.78 -23.40 13.97
C THR A 322 -55.65 -23.07 15.18
N ILE A 323 -55.22 -22.11 16.00
CA ILE A 323 -55.95 -21.57 17.14
C ILE A 323 -56.33 -20.11 16.89
N ALA A 324 -57.41 -19.66 17.53
CA ALA A 324 -57.76 -18.24 17.55
C ALA A 324 -56.70 -17.46 18.33
N THR A 325 -56.01 -16.54 17.66
CA THR A 325 -55.06 -15.61 18.27
C THR A 325 -55.62 -14.20 18.26
N GLN A 326 -55.25 -13.40 19.26
CA GLN A 326 -55.69 -12.01 19.40
C GLN A 326 -54.65 -11.00 18.88
N GLY A 327 -53.62 -11.47 18.15
CA GLY A 327 -52.56 -10.63 17.57
C GLY A 327 -51.51 -10.08 18.55
N GLY A 328 -51.67 -10.33 19.85
CA GLY A 328 -50.76 -9.90 20.91
C GLY A 328 -49.70 -10.92 21.26
N ALA A 329 -48.54 -10.47 21.75
CA ALA A 329 -47.50 -11.36 22.27
C ALA A 329 -46.63 -10.70 23.35
N ILE A 330 -46.12 -11.50 24.27
CA ILE A 330 -45.12 -11.08 25.27
C ILE A 330 -43.85 -11.93 25.16
N THR A 331 -42.71 -11.31 25.45
CA THR A 331 -41.38 -11.94 25.36
C THR A 331 -40.79 -12.29 26.72
N ARG A 332 -41.42 -11.81 27.81
CA ARG A 332 -40.96 -11.98 29.19
C ARG A 332 -42.17 -12.21 30.09
N TRP A 333 -42.07 -13.21 30.95
CA TRP A 333 -43.13 -13.61 31.90
C TRP A 333 -42.57 -14.27 33.17
N LYS A 334 -41.25 -14.29 33.31
CA LYS A 334 -40.56 -14.66 34.54
C LYS A 334 -40.23 -13.40 35.31
#